data_AF-G2H0C7-F1
#
_entry.id   AF-G2H0C7-F1
#
_cell.length_a   1.000
_cell.length_b   1.000
_cell.length_c   1.000
_cell.angle_alpha   90.00
_cell.angle_beta   90.00
_cell.angle_gamma   90.00
#
_symmetry.space_group_name_H-M   'P 1'
#
loop_
_entity.id
_entity.type
_entity.pdbx_description
1 polymer ?
#
loop_
_entity_poly.entity_id
_entity_poly.type
_entity_poly.pdbx_seq_one_letter_code
_entity_poly.pdbx_strand_id
1 'polypeptide(L)'
;MCVDAIPDETPLLHFRHWLEKHHLSEALFEEVNTHLASLQLFIKRGSIVDATIIHVPSSTKNRQNSRGPDMKATRKGNQCYFGMKAHIGVDTQTGLVHSLVGASANVADVTQVHHLLRGQEEVVHGDAGYKGVMRRSEHQHRVVTWHIP
;
A
#
# COMPACT_ATOMS: atom_id res chain seq x y z
N MET A 1 -17.06 -32.92 -15.44
CA MET A 1 -17.42 -31.57 -14.98
C MET A 1 -16.35 -30.62 -15.46
N CYS A 2 -16.77 -29.51 -16.05
CA CYS A 2 -15.94 -28.53 -16.74
C CYS A 2 -14.87 -28.00 -15.79
N VAL A 3 -13.61 -28.04 -16.19
CA VAL A 3 -12.59 -27.18 -15.58
C VAL A 3 -12.97 -25.77 -15.98
N ASP A 4 -13.49 -24.96 -15.05
CA ASP A 4 -13.79 -23.57 -15.35
C ASP A 4 -12.53 -22.93 -15.93
N ALA A 5 -12.65 -22.41 -17.15
CA ALA A 5 -11.53 -21.81 -17.86
C ALA A 5 -11.04 -20.64 -17.02
N ILE A 6 -9.83 -20.78 -16.45
CA ILE A 6 -9.15 -19.67 -15.78
C ILE A 6 -9.08 -18.54 -16.82
N PRO A 7 -9.66 -17.37 -16.56
CA PRO A 7 -9.64 -16.27 -17.51
C PRO A 7 -8.19 -15.91 -17.83
N ASP A 8 -7.90 -15.72 -19.11
CA ASP A 8 -6.59 -15.31 -19.60
C ASP A 8 -6.30 -13.84 -19.23
N GLU A 9 -5.15 -13.32 -19.66
CA GLU A 9 -4.69 -11.97 -19.31
C GLU A 9 -5.68 -10.88 -19.78
N THR A 10 -6.36 -11.10 -20.91
CA THR A 10 -7.23 -10.10 -21.54
C THR A 10 -8.54 -9.88 -20.76
N PRO A 11 -9.32 -10.91 -20.38
CA PRO A 11 -10.48 -10.76 -19.51
C PRO A 11 -10.14 -10.20 -18.13
N LEU A 12 -9.04 -10.64 -17.50
CA LEU A 12 -8.60 -10.10 -16.21
C LEU A 12 -8.29 -8.62 -16.29
N LEU A 13 -7.60 -8.18 -17.36
CA LEU A 13 -7.32 -6.78 -17.62
C LEU A 13 -8.59 -5.96 -17.85
N HIS A 14 -9.54 -6.48 -18.63
CA HIS A 14 -10.83 -5.81 -18.85
C HIS A 14 -11.63 -5.68 -17.56
N PHE A 15 -11.67 -6.72 -16.73
CA PHE A 15 -12.33 -6.68 -15.44
C PHE A 15 -11.67 -5.64 -14.51
N ARG A 16 -10.34 -5.61 -14.47
CA ARG A 16 -9.60 -4.59 -13.73
C ARG A 16 -9.94 -3.17 -14.19
N HIS A 17 -9.87 -2.89 -15.50
CA HIS A 17 -10.23 -1.57 -16.03
C HIS A 17 -11.69 -1.20 -15.74
N TRP A 18 -12.59 -2.18 -15.71
CA TRP A 18 -13.97 -1.97 -15.32
C TRP A 18 -14.08 -1.53 -13.86
N LEU A 19 -13.39 -2.21 -12.93
CA LEU A 19 -13.33 -1.80 -11.52
C LEU A 19 -12.74 -0.38 -11.36
N GLU A 20 -11.64 -0.08 -12.06
CA GLU A 20 -10.99 1.24 -12.03
C GLU A 20 -11.92 2.34 -12.54
N LYS A 21 -12.59 2.13 -13.68
CA LYS A 21 -13.54 3.09 -14.27
C LYS A 21 -14.69 3.43 -13.32
N HIS A 22 -15.11 2.46 -12.51
CA HIS A 22 -16.23 2.61 -11.59
C HIS A 22 -15.80 2.90 -10.14
N HIS A 23 -14.51 3.11 -9.88
CA HIS A 23 -13.93 3.34 -8.55
C HIS A 23 -14.30 2.24 -7.52
N LEU A 24 -14.49 1.01 -7.99
CA LEU A 24 -14.99 -0.08 -7.15
C LEU A 24 -13.89 -0.77 -6.35
N SER A 25 -12.63 -0.69 -6.77
CA SER A 25 -11.54 -1.32 -6.01
C SER A 25 -11.39 -0.73 -4.61
N GLU A 26 -11.46 0.59 -4.49
CA GLU A 26 -11.38 1.30 -3.21
C GLU A 26 -12.63 1.03 -2.36
N ALA A 27 -13.81 1.10 -2.97
CA ALA A 27 -15.08 0.82 -2.29
C ALA A 27 -15.14 -0.62 -1.75
N LEU A 28 -14.69 -1.61 -2.55
CA LEU A 28 -14.63 -3.01 -2.12
C LEU A 28 -13.63 -3.20 -0.98
N PHE A 29 -12.47 -2.55 -1.05
CA PHE A 29 -11.48 -2.62 0.02
C PHE A 29 -12.02 -2.02 1.33
N GLU A 30 -12.70 -0.88 1.25
CA GLU A 30 -13.34 -0.24 2.40
C GLU A 30 -14.49 -1.09 2.98
N GLU A 31 -15.30 -1.72 2.12
CA GLU A 31 -16.38 -2.59 2.56
C GLU A 31 -15.85 -3.85 3.27
N VAL A 32 -14.81 -4.48 2.72
CA VAL A 32 -14.13 -5.62 3.37
C VAL A 32 -13.58 -5.21 4.74
N ASN A 33 -12.92 -4.06 4.82
CA ASN A 33 -12.40 -3.55 6.10
C ASN A 33 -13.52 -3.22 7.09
N THR A 34 -14.64 -2.67 6.62
CA THR A 34 -15.82 -2.37 7.45
C THR A 34 -16.41 -3.66 8.01
N HIS A 35 -16.53 -4.69 7.16
CA HIS A 35 -17.00 -6.00 7.58
C HIS A 35 -16.08 -6.63 8.63
N LEU A 36 -14.76 -6.65 8.40
CA LEU A 36 -13.78 -7.16 9.36
C LEU A 36 -13.77 -6.37 10.68
N ALA A 37 -13.96 -5.04 10.61
CA ALA A 37 -14.10 -4.20 11.80
C ALA A 37 -15.36 -4.51 12.60
N SER A 38 -16.48 -4.80 11.93
CA SER A 38 -17.74 -5.20 12.58
C SER A 38 -17.61 -6.52 13.36
N LEU A 39 -16.74 -7.42 12.88
CA LEU A 39 -16.38 -8.67 13.54
C LEU A 39 -15.36 -8.48 14.67
N GLN A 40 -14.95 -7.24 14.99
CA GLN A 40 -13.94 -6.90 15.99
C GLN A 40 -12.58 -7.55 15.73
N LEU A 41 -12.28 -7.86 14.45
CA LEU A 41 -11.02 -8.50 14.06
C LEU A 41 -9.86 -7.50 13.93
N PHE A 42 -10.11 -6.19 14.02
CA PHE A 42 -9.03 -5.20 14.09
C PHE A 42 -8.75 -4.82 15.54
N ILE A 43 -7.51 -5.02 15.97
CA ILE A 43 -7.01 -4.62 17.27
C ILE A 43 -6.25 -3.32 17.06
N LYS A 44 -7.05 -2.26 16.96
CA LYS A 44 -6.74 -0.86 16.65
C LYS A 44 -5.58 -0.20 17.43
N ARG A 45 -4.89 -0.91 18.33
CA ARG A 45 -3.82 -0.41 19.20
C ARG A 45 -2.41 -0.62 18.63
N GLY A 46 -2.22 -1.47 17.64
CA GLY A 46 -0.88 -1.71 17.07
C GLY A 46 -0.90 -1.77 15.55
N SER A 47 0.03 -1.06 14.90
CA SER A 47 0.18 -1.11 13.44
C SER A 47 1.62 -1.40 13.01
N ILE A 48 1.78 -2.26 12.01
CA ILE A 48 3.01 -2.46 11.25
C ILE A 48 2.88 -1.67 9.96
N VAL A 49 3.91 -0.90 9.60
CA VAL A 49 3.98 -0.20 8.31
C VAL A 49 5.13 -0.75 7.48
N ASP A 50 4.85 -1.06 6.21
CA ASP A 50 5.86 -1.52 5.25
C ASP A 50 5.57 -0.99 3.84
N ALA A 51 6.61 -0.95 3.00
CA ALA A 51 6.52 -0.52 1.62
C ALA A 51 7.18 -1.55 0.68
N THR A 52 6.39 -2.10 -0.24
CA THR A 52 6.87 -3.03 -1.26
C THR A 52 6.95 -2.37 -2.63
N ILE A 53 8.09 -2.51 -3.31
CA ILE A 53 8.27 -2.01 -4.69
C ILE A 53 7.57 -2.95 -5.66
N ILE A 54 6.69 -2.38 -6.48
CA ILE A 54 6.07 -3.06 -7.63
C ILE A 54 6.89 -2.68 -8.86
N HIS A 55 7.81 -3.55 -9.23
CA HIS A 55 8.75 -3.34 -10.33
C HIS A 55 8.11 -3.63 -11.69
N VAL A 56 8.41 -2.79 -12.67
CA VAL A 56 8.11 -3.02 -14.08
C VAL A 56 9.33 -2.66 -14.94
N PRO A 57 9.52 -3.32 -16.10
CA PRO A 57 10.57 -2.93 -17.03
C PRO A 57 10.49 -1.43 -17.38
N SER A 58 11.65 -0.76 -17.48
CA SER A 58 11.70 0.67 -17.85
C SER A 58 11.25 0.95 -19.29
N SER A 59 11.14 -0.11 -20.10
CA SER A 59 10.59 -0.12 -21.45
C SER A 59 9.07 -0.26 -21.49
N THR A 60 8.40 -0.55 -20.36
CA THR A 60 6.95 -0.65 -20.29
C THR A 60 6.31 0.69 -20.63
N LYS A 61 5.40 0.65 -21.60
CA LYS A 61 4.69 1.82 -22.11
C LYS A 61 3.20 1.53 -22.22
N ASN A 62 2.40 2.57 -22.05
CA ASN A 62 0.96 2.53 -22.28
C ASN A 62 0.64 2.52 -23.79
N ARG A 63 -0.65 2.45 -24.12
CA ARG A 63 -1.15 2.48 -25.50
C ARG A 63 -0.75 3.74 -26.27
N GLN A 64 -0.49 4.84 -25.58
CA GLN A 64 0.01 6.11 -26.14
C GLN A 64 1.55 6.17 -26.24
N ASN A 65 2.25 5.02 -26.15
CA ASN A 65 3.70 4.91 -26.25
C ASN A 65 4.46 5.77 -25.20
N SER A 66 3.81 6.05 -24.07
CA SER A 66 4.32 6.85 -22.97
C SER A 66 4.45 6.00 -21.70
N ARG A 67 5.34 6.40 -20.79
CA ARG A 67 5.41 5.77 -19.46
C ARG A 67 4.21 6.22 -18.63
N GLY A 68 3.73 5.35 -17.74
CA GLY A 68 2.71 5.72 -16.76
C GLY A 68 3.18 6.93 -15.93
N PRO A 69 2.31 7.90 -15.63
CA PRO A 69 2.71 9.14 -14.95
C PRO A 69 3.34 8.86 -13.57
N ASP A 70 2.83 7.85 -12.87
CA ASP A 70 3.26 7.45 -11.52
C ASP A 70 4.44 6.47 -11.52
N MET A 71 4.93 6.05 -12.69
CA MET A 71 6.06 5.12 -12.79
C MET A 71 7.38 5.90 -12.72
N LYS A 72 8.14 5.72 -11.63
CA LYS A 72 9.41 6.41 -11.40
C LYS A 72 10.52 5.43 -11.01
N ALA A 73 11.77 5.85 -11.24
CA ALA A 73 12.93 5.07 -10.84
C ALA A 73 13.29 5.32 -9.37
N THR A 74 13.75 4.29 -8.67
CA THR A 74 14.27 4.35 -7.31
C THR A 74 15.45 3.40 -7.16
N ARG A 75 16.24 3.58 -6.10
CA ARG A 75 17.38 2.70 -5.79
C ARG A 75 17.16 2.07 -4.42
N LYS A 76 17.21 0.75 -4.34
CA LYS A 76 17.20 -0.01 -3.08
C LYS A 76 18.44 -0.88 -3.03
N GLY A 77 19.31 -0.64 -2.04
CA GLY A 77 20.65 -1.21 -2.00
C GLY A 77 21.45 -0.86 -3.26
N ASN A 78 21.97 -1.88 -3.96
CA ASN A 78 22.75 -1.68 -5.18
C ASN A 78 21.94 -1.84 -6.48
N GLN A 79 20.62 -2.02 -6.39
CA GLN A 79 19.74 -2.21 -7.55
C GLN A 79 18.85 -0.99 -7.78
N CYS A 80 18.66 -0.66 -9.06
CA CYS A 80 17.73 0.37 -9.50
C CYS A 80 16.44 -0.31 -10.00
N TYR A 81 15.30 0.16 -9.52
CA TYR A 81 13.98 -0.32 -9.89
C TYR A 81 13.20 0.79 -10.57
N PHE A 82 12.40 0.46 -11.57
CA PHE A 82 11.41 1.36 -12.15
C PHE A 82 10.01 0.85 -11.81
N GLY A 83 9.12 1.73 -11.34
CA GLY A 83 7.74 1.36 -11.06
C GLY A 83 7.10 2.19 -9.95
N MET A 84 6.35 1.50 -9.11
CA MET A 84 5.57 2.05 -7.99
C MET A 84 5.95 1.38 -6.66
N LYS A 85 5.42 1.90 -5.56
CA LYS A 85 5.42 1.28 -4.24
C LYS A 85 3.98 1.12 -3.75
N ALA A 86 3.74 0.02 -3.05
CA ALA A 86 2.57 -0.19 -2.21
C ALA A 86 2.98 -0.02 -0.75
N HIS A 87 2.46 1.00 -0.10
CA HIS A 87 2.61 1.25 1.33
C HIS A 87 1.43 0.62 2.06
N ILE A 88 1.69 -0.21 3.05
CA ILE A 88 0.69 -1.06 3.69
C ILE A 88 0.73 -0.84 5.20
N GLY A 89 -0.45 -0.62 5.80
CA GLY A 89 -0.67 -0.65 7.24
C GLY A 89 -1.35 -1.97 7.63
N VAL A 90 -0.75 -2.70 8.56
CA VAL A 90 -1.20 -4.02 9.02
C VAL A 90 -1.41 -4.00 10.52
N ASP A 91 -2.49 -4.61 10.99
CA ASP A 91 -2.77 -4.79 12.41
C ASP A 91 -1.76 -5.78 13.04
N THR A 92 -1.11 -5.39 14.14
CA THR A 92 -0.02 -6.20 14.71
C THR A 92 -0.47 -7.53 15.30
N GLN A 93 -1.73 -7.64 15.73
CA GLN A 93 -2.20 -8.84 16.42
C GLN A 93 -2.84 -9.84 15.47
N THR A 94 -3.59 -9.35 14.49
CA THR A 94 -4.35 -10.19 13.56
C THR A 94 -3.66 -10.37 12.22
N GLY A 95 -2.70 -9.51 11.89
CA GLY A 95 -2.04 -9.52 10.58
C GLY A 95 -2.94 -9.03 9.44
N LEU A 96 -4.11 -8.46 9.75
CA LEU A 96 -5.03 -7.94 8.74
C LEU A 96 -4.55 -6.59 8.21
N VAL A 97 -4.58 -6.45 6.88
CA VAL A 97 -4.31 -5.17 6.22
C VAL A 97 -5.48 -4.23 6.49
N HIS A 98 -5.21 -3.05 7.02
CA HIS A 98 -6.23 -2.03 7.28
C HIS A 98 -6.06 -0.77 6.42
N SER A 99 -4.87 -0.56 5.85
CA SER A 99 -4.56 0.60 5.01
C SER A 99 -3.64 0.20 3.86
N LEU A 100 -3.86 0.79 2.68
CA LEU A 100 -3.05 0.61 1.48
C LEU A 100 -2.94 1.94 0.74
N VAL A 101 -1.72 2.34 0.36
CA VAL A 101 -1.46 3.52 -0.47
C VAL A 101 -0.51 3.15 -1.60
N GLY A 102 -0.93 3.41 -2.85
CA GLY A 102 -0.06 3.33 -4.02
C GLY A 102 0.65 4.65 -4.27
N ALA A 103 1.96 4.61 -4.51
CA ALA A 103 2.76 5.79 -4.82
C ALA A 103 3.86 5.49 -5.85
N SER A 104 4.46 6.52 -6.44
CA SER A 104 5.66 6.36 -7.27
C SER A 104 6.82 5.76 -6.47
N ALA A 105 7.66 4.95 -7.10
CA ALA A 105 8.71 4.23 -6.36
C ALA A 105 9.79 5.13 -5.73
N ASN A 106 9.93 6.37 -6.19
CA ASN A 106 10.85 7.36 -5.63
C ASN A 106 10.28 8.10 -4.40
N VAL A 107 9.00 7.89 -4.06
CA VAL A 107 8.42 8.47 -2.85
C VAL A 107 9.09 7.83 -1.63
N ALA A 108 9.46 8.68 -0.68
CA ALA A 108 10.10 8.26 0.56
C ALA A 108 9.05 7.69 1.53
N ASP A 109 9.33 6.52 2.10
CA ASP A 109 8.35 5.72 2.85
C ASP A 109 7.81 6.47 4.08
N VAL A 110 8.71 7.21 4.76
CA VAL A 110 8.39 8.09 5.89
C VAL A 110 7.28 9.11 5.61
N THR A 111 7.07 9.51 4.35
CA THR A 111 6.04 10.50 3.98
C THR A 111 4.63 9.90 3.95
N GLN A 112 4.51 8.58 3.80
CA GLN A 112 3.24 7.92 3.58
C GLN A 112 2.62 7.40 4.88
N VAL A 113 3.38 7.31 5.98
CA VAL A 113 2.95 6.71 7.24
C VAL A 113 1.65 7.33 7.78
N HIS A 114 1.45 8.63 7.64
CA HIS A 114 0.24 9.29 8.12
C HIS A 114 -1.04 8.79 7.43
N HIS A 115 -0.97 8.29 6.20
CA HIS A 115 -2.07 7.64 5.49
C HIS A 115 -2.28 6.18 5.91
N LEU A 116 -1.28 5.56 6.54
CA LEU A 116 -1.30 4.16 6.95
C LEU A 116 -1.78 3.96 8.39
N LEU A 117 -2.06 5.04 9.13
CA LEU A 117 -2.48 5.00 10.53
C LEU A 117 -3.93 5.49 10.66
N ARG A 118 -4.71 4.80 11.48
CA ARG A 118 -6.14 5.05 11.75
C ARG A 118 -6.35 6.00 12.94
N GLY A 119 -5.29 6.36 13.67
CA GLY A 119 -5.31 7.32 14.77
C GLY A 119 -5.62 6.72 16.15
N GLN A 120 -5.83 5.41 16.22
CA GLN A 120 -6.11 4.68 17.47
C GLN A 120 -4.90 3.87 17.96
N GLU A 121 -3.80 3.89 17.20
CA GLU A 121 -2.59 3.15 17.49
C GLU A 121 -1.93 3.68 18.77
N GLU A 122 -1.48 2.76 19.62
CA GLU A 122 -0.61 3.02 20.76
C GLU A 122 0.86 2.70 20.37
N VAL A 123 1.04 1.78 19.43
CA VAL A 123 2.35 1.27 19.00
C VAL A 123 2.42 1.17 17.47
N VAL A 124 3.52 1.65 16.87
CA VAL A 124 3.79 1.54 15.43
C VAL A 124 5.16 0.91 15.19
N HIS A 125 5.19 -0.14 14.38
CA HIS A 125 6.40 -0.83 13.94
C HIS A 125 6.71 -0.49 12.49
N GLY A 126 7.98 -0.30 12.17
CA GLY A 126 8.46 -0.12 10.80
C GLY A 126 9.95 -0.42 10.69
N ASP A 127 10.44 -0.56 9.46
CA ASP A 127 11.87 -0.75 9.19
C ASP A 127 12.65 0.58 9.14
N ALA A 128 13.96 0.49 8.86
CA ALA A 128 14.84 1.65 8.79
C ALA A 128 14.47 2.67 7.69
N GLY A 129 13.62 2.31 6.71
CA GLY A 129 13.07 3.22 5.71
C GLY A 129 12.15 4.30 6.31
N TYR A 130 11.68 4.08 7.55
CA TYR A 130 10.81 5.00 8.29
C TYR A 130 11.57 5.86 9.31
N LYS A 131 12.91 5.83 9.32
CA LYS A 131 13.73 6.65 10.22
C LYS A 131 13.32 8.13 10.16
N GLY A 132 13.06 8.70 11.35
CA GLY A 132 12.69 10.11 11.50
C GLY A 132 11.19 10.41 11.36
N VAL A 133 10.33 9.40 11.17
CA VAL A 133 8.87 9.61 11.04
C VAL A 133 8.27 10.40 12.20
N MET A 134 8.72 10.15 13.44
CA MET A 134 8.22 10.81 14.64
C MET A 134 8.49 12.31 14.67
N ARG A 135 9.44 12.81 13.87
CA ARG A 135 9.79 14.24 13.79
C ARG A 135 8.93 15.02 12.82
N ARG A 136 8.15 14.33 11.97
CA ARG A 136 7.33 14.99 10.96
C ARG A 136 6.10 15.63 11.58
N SER A 137 5.64 16.73 10.98
CA SER A 137 4.50 17.52 11.49
C SER A 137 3.20 16.71 11.57
N GLU A 138 3.00 15.74 10.67
CA GLU A 138 1.82 14.87 10.64
C GLU A 138 1.71 13.95 11.88
N HIS A 139 2.81 13.80 12.64
CA HIS A 139 2.91 12.90 13.78
C HIS A 139 3.21 13.61 15.12
N GLN A 140 3.43 14.92 15.13
CA GLN A 140 3.77 15.68 16.35
C GLN A 140 2.71 15.58 17.45
N HIS A 141 1.44 15.43 17.09
CA HIS A 141 0.32 15.34 18.03
C HIS A 141 -0.04 13.90 18.41
N ARG A 142 0.67 12.90 17.87
CA ARG A 142 0.36 11.49 18.10
C ARG A 142 1.07 10.99 19.34
N VAL A 143 0.31 10.43 20.27
CA VAL A 143 0.83 9.74 21.45
C VAL A 143 1.02 8.26 21.10
N VAL A 144 2.13 7.95 20.45
CA VAL A 144 2.43 6.61 19.91
C VAL A 144 3.87 6.22 20.23
N THR A 145 4.07 4.96 20.57
CA THR A 145 5.42 4.36 20.70
C THR A 145 5.90 3.87 19.33
N TRP A 146 7.02 4.42 18.86
CA TRP A 146 7.60 4.07 17.57
C TRP A 146 8.71 3.04 17.74
N HIS A 147 8.55 1.86 17.12
CA HIS A 147 9.58 0.83 17.01
C HIS A 147 10.17 0.83 15.59
N ILE A 148 11.20 1.66 15.41
CA ILE A 148 11.93 1.80 14.15
C ILE A 148 13.42 1.60 14.47
N PRO A 149 14.10 0.61 13.87
CA PRO A 149 15.54 0.35 14.07
C PRO A 149 16.41 1.44 13.42
#